data_AF-A0A7K7C1E9-F1
#
_entry.id   AF-A0A7K7C1E9-F1
#
_cell.length_a   1.000
_cell.length_b   1.000
_cell.length_c   1.000
_cell.angle_alpha   90.00
_cell.angle_beta   90.00
_cell.angle_gamma   90.00
#
_symmetry.space_group_name_H-M   'P 1'
#
loop_
_entity.id
_entity.type
_entity.pdbx_description
1 polymer ?
#
loop_
_entity_poly.entity_id
_entity_poly.type
_entity_poly.pdbx_seq_one_letter_code
_entity_poly.pdbx_strand_id
1 'polypeptide(L)'
;MAWVPLLLVVLAHSTGSLVQAALSQPSELSANVGETVKITCSGSSYSYGWYQQKVPGSAPVTVIYYNDKRPEGIPSRFSGSKSGSTGTLTITGVQAEDEAVYFCGSYDSSRVRALSDPTPLSSLAGQPKVAPTVHLFAPSSEEMTSLGKATLVCLVENFYPRSVTVEWVGDGSTITTGVETSQPQRQSNNQYMASSYLSLEASTWQSYSSVSCKVRHEAGNVEKTVKRSEC
;
A
#
# COMPACT_ATOMS: atom_id res chain seq x y z
N MET A 1 69.35 -29.63 14.64
CA MET A 1 68.32 -30.17 15.56
C MET A 1 67.23 -29.13 15.71
N ALA A 2 65.99 -29.56 15.44
CA ALA A 2 64.70 -28.90 15.66
C ALA A 2 64.45 -27.53 14.98
N TRP A 3 63.96 -27.62 13.74
CA TRP A 3 63.18 -26.59 13.03
C TRP A 3 61.72 -26.73 13.49
N VAL A 4 61.08 -25.67 13.97
CA VAL A 4 59.63 -25.67 14.27
C VAL A 4 58.97 -24.58 13.43
N PRO A 5 58.05 -24.93 12.51
CA PRO A 5 57.37 -23.97 11.66
C PRO A 5 56.25 -23.26 12.43
N LEU A 6 56.13 -21.96 12.14
CA LEU A 6 55.12 -21.05 12.64
C LEU A 6 53.71 -21.48 12.15
N LEU A 7 52.93 -22.18 12.98
CA LEU A 7 51.52 -22.48 12.71
C LEU A 7 50.66 -21.29 13.14
N LEU A 8 50.39 -20.38 12.19
CA LEU A 8 49.30 -19.42 12.26
C LEU A 8 47.97 -20.19 12.13
N VAL A 9 47.37 -20.57 13.27
CA VAL A 9 45.98 -21.01 13.29
C VAL A 9 45.10 -19.77 13.17
N VAL A 10 44.65 -19.47 11.96
CA VAL A 10 43.59 -18.50 11.70
C VAL A 10 42.31 -19.06 12.32
N LEU A 11 41.93 -18.56 13.49
CA LEU A 11 40.56 -18.68 13.99
C LEU A 11 39.67 -17.83 13.08
N ALA A 12 39.27 -18.41 11.95
CA ALA A 12 38.10 -17.96 11.21
C ALA A 12 36.90 -18.19 12.13
N HIS A 13 36.62 -17.19 12.96
CA HIS A 13 35.31 -17.04 13.55
C HIS A 13 34.39 -16.81 12.36
N SER A 14 33.77 -17.88 11.88
CA SER A 14 32.52 -17.77 11.16
C SER A 14 31.61 -16.99 12.10
N THR A 15 31.45 -15.71 11.83
CA THR A 15 30.32 -14.94 12.29
C THR A 15 29.12 -15.63 11.64
N GLY A 16 28.63 -16.68 12.30
CA GLY A 16 27.35 -17.26 12.01
C GLY A 16 26.38 -16.09 12.04
N SER A 17 25.98 -15.62 10.87
CA SER A 17 24.86 -14.71 10.76
C SER A 17 23.72 -15.44 11.42
N LEU A 18 23.28 -14.93 12.56
CA LEU A 18 22.03 -15.33 13.18
C LEU A 18 20.94 -14.89 12.20
N VAL A 19 20.63 -15.76 11.22
CA VAL A 19 19.41 -15.63 10.45
C VAL A 19 18.32 -15.91 11.48
N GLN A 20 17.79 -14.84 12.07
CA GLN A 20 16.58 -14.91 12.86
C GLN A 20 15.55 -15.63 11.98
N ALA A 21 14.99 -16.75 12.47
CA ALA A 21 14.13 -17.61 11.68
C ALA A 21 13.00 -16.78 11.05
N ALA A 22 13.15 -16.46 9.77
CA ALA A 22 12.24 -15.60 9.06
C ALA A 22 10.95 -16.39 8.82
N LEU A 23 9.83 -15.79 9.19
CA LEU A 23 8.52 -16.35 8.87
C LEU A 23 8.30 -16.21 7.36
N SER A 24 7.89 -17.30 6.73
CA SER A 24 7.61 -17.32 5.29
C SER A 24 6.10 -17.23 5.04
N GLN A 25 5.70 -16.27 4.22
CA GLN A 25 4.34 -16.13 3.70
C GLN A 25 4.36 -16.03 2.17
N PRO A 26 3.21 -16.25 1.49
CA PRO A 26 3.07 -15.92 0.07
C PRO A 26 3.39 -14.44 -0.20
N SER A 27 4.01 -14.15 -1.34
CA SER A 27 4.35 -12.78 -1.72
C SER A 27 3.15 -11.94 -2.14
N GLU A 28 2.07 -12.57 -2.60
CA GLU A 28 0.81 -11.94 -3.00
C GLU A 28 -0.31 -12.98 -3.07
N LEU A 29 -1.55 -12.55 -2.81
CA LEU A 29 -2.75 -13.36 -3.00
C LEU A 29 -3.87 -12.53 -3.65
N SER A 30 -4.74 -13.22 -4.38
CA SER A 30 -6.02 -12.68 -4.88
C SER A 30 -7.16 -13.64 -4.55
N ALA A 31 -8.38 -13.12 -4.44
CA ALA A 31 -9.58 -13.90 -4.14
C ALA A 31 -10.80 -13.24 -4.79
N ASN A 32 -11.88 -13.95 -5.06
CA ASN A 32 -13.13 -13.29 -5.46
C ASN A 32 -13.97 -12.86 -4.24
N VAL A 33 -14.83 -11.85 -4.42
CA VAL A 33 -15.84 -11.52 -3.40
C VAL A 33 -16.73 -12.74 -3.16
N GLY A 34 -16.91 -13.13 -1.89
CA GLY A 34 -17.67 -14.30 -1.47
C GLY A 34 -16.86 -15.60 -1.38
N GLU A 35 -15.63 -15.65 -1.90
CA GLU A 35 -14.78 -16.84 -1.78
C GLU A 35 -14.20 -17.03 -0.37
N THR A 36 -13.54 -18.16 -0.17
CA THR A 36 -12.72 -18.41 1.02
C THR A 36 -11.25 -18.35 0.63
N VAL A 37 -10.49 -17.45 1.24
CA VAL A 37 -9.03 -17.36 1.07
C VAL A 37 -8.31 -17.86 2.31
N LYS A 38 -7.15 -18.51 2.11
CA LYS A 38 -6.27 -18.99 3.18
C LYS A 38 -4.89 -18.36 3.01
N ILE A 39 -4.46 -17.59 4.00
CA ILE A 39 -3.11 -17.02 4.08
C ILE A 39 -2.30 -17.89 5.03
N THR A 40 -1.21 -18.46 4.55
CA THR A 40 -0.35 -19.35 5.35
C THR A 40 0.92 -18.64 5.78
N CYS A 41 1.39 -18.98 6.98
CA CYS A 41 2.63 -18.50 7.54
C CYS A 41 3.41 -19.67 8.15
N SER A 42 4.60 -19.95 7.63
CA SER A 42 5.44 -21.07 8.07
C SER A 42 6.64 -20.58 8.86
N GLY A 43 6.91 -21.24 9.99
CA GLY A 43 8.05 -20.99 10.86
C GLY A 43 8.08 -21.92 12.06
N SER A 44 9.23 -22.10 12.70
CA SER A 44 9.33 -22.91 13.92
C SER A 44 8.82 -22.13 15.13
N SER A 45 7.50 -21.98 15.26
CA SER A 45 6.89 -21.19 16.33
C SER A 45 5.80 -21.93 17.11
N TYR A 46 5.64 -21.54 18.37
CA TYR A 46 4.61 -22.09 19.26
C TYR A 46 3.24 -21.48 18.96
N SER A 47 3.19 -20.17 18.71
CA SER A 47 1.94 -19.49 18.36
C SER A 47 2.11 -18.43 17.29
N TYR A 48 1.02 -18.22 16.54
CA TYR A 48 0.89 -17.18 15.52
C TYR A 48 -0.16 -16.14 15.91
N GLY A 49 0.11 -14.90 15.52
CA GLY A 49 -0.85 -13.82 15.42
C GLY A 49 -0.91 -13.30 13.98
N TRP A 50 -2.04 -12.72 13.62
CA TRP A 50 -2.31 -12.16 12.31
C TRP A 50 -2.72 -10.70 12.45
N TYR A 51 -2.15 -9.87 11.59
CA TYR A 51 -2.36 -8.42 11.61
C TYR A 51 -2.74 -7.94 10.20
N GLN A 52 -3.73 -7.05 10.13
CA GLN A 52 -4.23 -6.46 8.90
C GLN A 52 -3.89 -4.97 8.86
N GLN A 53 -3.28 -4.52 7.76
CA GLN A 53 -2.99 -3.12 7.49
C GLN A 53 -3.69 -2.73 6.19
N LYS A 54 -4.78 -1.96 6.30
CA LYS A 54 -5.55 -1.48 5.14
C LYS A 54 -4.91 -0.28 4.45
N VAL A 55 -4.18 0.53 5.20
CA VAL A 55 -3.57 1.78 4.73
C VAL A 55 -2.06 1.71 4.92
N PRO A 56 -1.25 1.85 3.86
CA PRO A 56 0.19 1.91 3.99
C PRO A 56 0.61 3.01 4.97
N GLY A 57 1.42 2.67 5.96
CA GLY A 57 1.86 3.60 7.00
C GLY A 57 0.93 3.72 8.22
N SER A 58 -0.28 3.12 8.19
CA SER A 58 -1.13 3.04 9.39
C SER A 58 -0.68 1.92 10.32
N ALA A 59 -1.06 1.98 11.60
CA ALA A 59 -0.84 0.87 12.52
C ALA A 59 -1.61 -0.39 12.06
N PRO A 60 -0.99 -1.59 12.03
CA PRO A 60 -1.70 -2.84 11.78
C PRO A 60 -2.69 -3.17 12.91
N VAL A 61 -3.86 -3.69 12.54
CA VAL A 61 -4.90 -4.16 13.47
C VAL A 61 -4.77 -5.67 13.67
N THR A 62 -4.83 -6.14 14.91
CA THR A 62 -4.81 -7.59 15.19
C THR A 62 -6.13 -8.22 14.76
N VAL A 63 -6.09 -9.23 13.89
CA VAL A 63 -7.29 -9.98 13.44
C VAL A 63 -7.41 -11.34 14.12
N ILE A 64 -6.29 -12.01 14.40
CA ILE A 64 -6.23 -13.27 15.15
C ILE A 64 -5.00 -13.26 16.05
N TYR A 65 -5.09 -13.82 17.25
CA TYR A 65 -3.98 -14.02 18.18
C TYR A 65 -4.04 -15.42 18.79
N TYR A 66 -2.93 -15.89 19.39
CA TYR A 66 -2.82 -17.24 19.97
C TYR A 66 -3.36 -18.36 19.08
N ASN A 67 -3.03 -18.32 17.78
CA ASN A 67 -3.44 -19.24 16.72
C ASN A 67 -4.91 -19.18 16.31
N ASP A 68 -5.85 -19.09 17.23
CA ASP A 68 -7.29 -19.26 16.96
C ASP A 68 -8.19 -18.22 17.66
N LYS A 69 -7.63 -17.33 18.48
CA LYS A 69 -8.42 -16.33 19.22
C LYS A 69 -8.65 -15.11 18.35
N ARG A 70 -9.91 -14.74 18.22
CA ARG A 70 -10.34 -13.56 17.47
C ARG A 70 -10.71 -12.45 18.47
N PRO A 71 -10.11 -11.26 18.38
CA PRO A 71 -10.48 -10.11 19.22
C PRO A 71 -11.96 -9.71 19.03
N GLU A 72 -12.51 -9.01 20.02
CA GLU A 72 -13.84 -8.38 19.88
C GLU A 72 -13.84 -7.35 18.74
N GLY A 73 -14.97 -7.23 18.04
CA GLY A 73 -15.12 -6.33 16.88
C GLY A 73 -14.57 -6.88 15.55
N ILE A 74 -13.78 -7.96 15.56
CA ILE A 74 -13.35 -8.63 14.32
C ILE A 74 -14.46 -9.58 13.82
N PRO A 75 -14.88 -9.50 12.54
CA PRO A 75 -15.98 -10.30 12.02
C PRO A 75 -15.75 -11.81 12.11
N SER A 76 -16.84 -12.58 12.30
CA SER A 76 -16.79 -14.04 12.47
C SER A 76 -16.20 -14.80 11.28
N ARG A 77 -16.16 -14.15 10.11
CA ARG A 77 -15.60 -14.66 8.86
C ARG A 77 -14.08 -14.87 8.89
N PHE A 78 -13.38 -14.19 9.80
CA PHE A 78 -11.95 -14.39 10.06
C PHE A 78 -11.76 -15.51 11.07
N SER A 79 -10.96 -16.52 10.75
CA SER A 79 -10.58 -17.58 11.67
C SER A 79 -9.10 -17.95 11.52
N GLY A 80 -8.48 -18.41 12.59
CA GLY A 80 -7.10 -18.86 12.57
C GLY A 80 -6.97 -20.33 12.97
N SER A 81 -5.92 -20.96 12.47
CA SER A 81 -5.53 -22.30 12.88
C SER A 81 -4.01 -22.47 12.82
N LYS A 82 -3.51 -23.53 13.45
CA LYS A 82 -2.11 -23.95 13.38
C LYS A 82 -2.06 -25.45 13.15
N SER A 83 -1.24 -25.88 12.20
CA SER A 83 -0.92 -27.29 11.96
C SER A 83 0.59 -27.42 11.86
N GLY A 84 1.21 -28.20 12.75
CA GLY A 84 2.67 -28.32 12.83
C GLY A 84 3.35 -26.96 13.00
N SER A 85 4.21 -26.61 12.04
CA SER A 85 4.96 -25.36 11.94
C SER A 85 4.32 -24.32 11.01
N THR A 86 3.03 -24.48 10.69
CA THR A 86 2.31 -23.56 9.79
C THR A 86 1.06 -23.01 10.47
N GLY A 87 1.00 -21.70 10.61
CA GLY A 87 -0.21 -20.95 10.94
C GLY A 87 -1.01 -20.63 9.69
N THR A 88 -2.34 -20.61 9.77
CA THR A 88 -3.23 -20.26 8.66
C THR A 88 -4.29 -19.26 9.13
N LEU A 89 -4.42 -18.13 8.44
CA LEU A 89 -5.57 -17.25 8.51
C LEU A 89 -6.55 -17.65 7.41
N THR A 90 -7.79 -17.93 7.77
CA THR A 90 -8.88 -18.19 6.84
C THR A 90 -9.86 -17.03 6.89
N ILE A 91 -10.18 -16.47 5.72
CA ILE A 91 -11.21 -15.44 5.55
C ILE A 91 -12.28 -16.06 4.64
N THR A 92 -13.42 -16.42 5.22
CA THR A 92 -14.56 -16.97 4.47
C THR A 92 -15.45 -15.84 3.97
N GLY A 93 -16.08 -15.96 2.80
CA GLY A 93 -17.00 -14.93 2.33
C GLY A 93 -16.31 -13.57 2.20
N VAL A 94 -15.16 -13.55 1.51
CA VAL A 94 -14.30 -12.38 1.35
C VAL A 94 -15.11 -11.16 0.88
N GLN A 95 -14.88 -10.02 1.51
CA GLN A 95 -15.58 -8.76 1.22
C GLN A 95 -14.60 -7.70 0.72
N ALA A 96 -15.11 -6.66 0.05
CA ALA A 96 -14.31 -5.54 -0.47
C ALA A 96 -13.30 -5.02 0.58
N GLU A 97 -13.78 -4.78 1.80
CA GLU A 97 -13.05 -4.31 2.97
C GLU A 97 -11.88 -5.19 3.43
N ASP A 98 -11.77 -6.42 2.92
CA ASP A 98 -10.72 -7.37 3.26
C ASP A 98 -9.45 -7.19 2.40
N GLU A 99 -9.53 -6.41 1.32
CA GLU A 99 -8.36 -5.97 0.54
C GLU A 99 -7.43 -5.14 1.45
N ALA A 100 -6.25 -5.70 1.75
CA ALA A 100 -5.30 -5.18 2.73
C ALA A 100 -3.97 -5.91 2.64
N VAL A 101 -2.96 -5.39 3.34
CA VAL A 101 -1.72 -6.12 3.62
C VAL A 101 -1.90 -6.92 4.91
N TYR A 102 -1.56 -8.21 4.88
CA TYR A 102 -1.61 -9.10 6.03
C TYR A 102 -0.21 -9.52 6.45
N PHE A 103 0.03 -9.49 7.75
CA PHE A 103 1.28 -9.93 8.37
C PHE A 103 0.99 -11.07 9.35
N CYS A 104 1.90 -12.03 9.45
CA CYS A 104 1.94 -12.96 10.57
C CYS A 104 3.04 -12.56 11.55
N GLY A 105 2.71 -12.60 12.84
CA GLY A 105 3.70 -12.56 13.90
C GLY A 105 3.76 -13.92 14.57
N SER A 106 4.92 -14.27 15.12
CA SER A 106 5.08 -15.51 15.86
C SER A 106 5.72 -15.28 17.22
N TYR A 107 5.34 -16.14 18.17
CA TYR A 107 5.90 -16.20 19.51
C TYR A 107 6.50 -17.58 19.73
N ASP A 108 7.82 -17.62 19.88
CA ASP A 108 8.54 -18.82 20.29
C ASP A 108 8.73 -18.87 21.83
N SER A 109 8.99 -20.06 22.34
CA SER A 109 9.40 -20.41 23.71
C SER A 109 10.55 -19.56 24.25
N SER A 110 11.44 -19.07 23.38
CA SER A 110 12.52 -18.13 23.69
C SER A 110 12.06 -16.67 23.90
N ARG A 111 10.75 -16.40 23.78
CA ARG A 111 10.10 -15.06 23.80
C ARG A 111 10.56 -14.11 22.69
N VAL A 112 11.27 -14.63 21.67
CA VAL A 112 11.60 -13.85 20.48
C VAL A 112 10.33 -13.62 19.67
N ARG A 113 10.05 -12.35 19.37
CA ARG A 113 8.99 -11.95 18.45
C ARG A 113 9.59 -11.85 17.05
N ALA A 114 9.06 -12.63 16.11
CA ALA A 114 9.36 -12.48 14.69
C ALA A 114 8.10 -12.00 13.98
N LEU A 115 8.23 -10.99 13.12
CA LEU A 115 7.23 -10.59 12.15
C LEU A 115 7.71 -11.07 10.78
N SER A 116 6.79 -11.55 9.96
CA SER A 116 7.05 -11.90 8.56
C SER A 116 7.14 -10.67 7.67
N ASP A 117 7.58 -10.91 6.43
CA ASP A 117 7.33 -10.03 5.32
C ASP A 117 5.82 -9.91 5.03
N PRO A 118 5.34 -8.75 4.54
CA PRO A 118 3.94 -8.52 4.20
C PRO A 118 3.43 -9.46 3.10
N THR A 119 2.20 -9.96 3.25
CA THR A 119 1.40 -10.55 2.16
C THR A 119 0.27 -9.61 1.77
N PRO A 120 0.37 -8.87 0.65
CA PRO A 120 -0.75 -8.17 0.07
C PRO A 120 -1.86 -9.15 -0.37
N LEU A 121 -3.08 -8.90 0.07
CA LEU A 121 -4.29 -9.43 -0.55
C LEU A 121 -4.87 -8.29 -1.41
N SER A 122 -4.54 -8.31 -2.69
CA SER A 122 -4.55 -7.12 -3.56
C SER A 122 -5.74 -7.05 -4.53
N SER A 123 -6.28 -8.18 -4.98
CA SER A 123 -7.37 -8.20 -5.96
C SER A 123 -8.55 -9.01 -5.46
N LEU A 124 -9.68 -8.31 -5.28
CA LEU A 124 -10.98 -8.90 -5.02
C LEU A 124 -11.78 -9.01 -6.31
N ALA A 125 -11.49 -10.05 -7.09
CA ALA A 125 -12.14 -10.25 -8.38
C ALA A 125 -13.68 -10.41 -8.18
N GLY A 126 -14.45 -9.75 -9.04
CA GLY A 126 -15.91 -9.64 -8.91
C GLY A 126 -16.41 -8.39 -8.16
N GLN A 127 -15.56 -7.57 -7.54
CA GLN A 127 -15.99 -6.24 -7.10
C GLN A 127 -16.25 -5.34 -8.32
N PRO A 128 -17.38 -4.60 -8.40
CA PRO A 128 -17.65 -3.69 -9.50
C PRO A 128 -16.56 -2.63 -9.62
N LYS A 129 -16.02 -2.47 -10.83
CA LYS A 129 -15.10 -1.39 -11.15
C LYS A 129 -15.86 -0.07 -11.13
N VAL A 130 -15.27 0.95 -10.51
CA VAL A 130 -15.86 2.28 -10.39
C VAL A 130 -14.86 3.30 -10.94
N ALA A 131 -15.30 4.07 -11.94
CA ALA A 131 -14.48 5.12 -12.55
C ALA A 131 -14.31 6.31 -11.59
N PRO A 132 -13.15 6.98 -11.61
CA PRO A 132 -12.88 8.10 -10.72
C PRO A 132 -13.78 9.31 -10.98
N THR A 133 -14.17 9.97 -9.90
CA THR A 133 -14.66 11.36 -9.96
C THR A 133 -13.46 12.30 -9.86
N VAL A 134 -13.31 13.22 -10.80
CA VAL A 134 -12.16 14.14 -10.85
C VAL A 134 -12.62 15.57 -10.66
N HIS A 135 -12.00 16.23 -9.68
CA HIS A 135 -12.15 17.66 -9.41
C HIS A 135 -10.80 18.35 -9.65
N LEU A 136 -10.80 19.41 -10.46
CA LEU A 136 -9.61 20.19 -10.76
C LEU A 136 -9.80 21.62 -10.25
N PHE A 137 -8.88 22.08 -9.42
CA PHE A 137 -8.88 23.39 -8.80
C PHE A 137 -7.76 24.25 -9.40
N ALA A 138 -8.12 25.48 -9.74
CA ALA A 138 -7.18 26.49 -10.22
C ALA A 138 -6.30 27.03 -9.07
N PRO A 139 -5.16 27.65 -9.39
CA PRO A 139 -4.36 28.36 -8.40
C PRO A 139 -5.13 29.53 -7.78
N SER A 140 -4.87 29.83 -6.51
CA SER A 140 -5.49 30.99 -5.87
C SER A 140 -4.83 32.29 -6.31
N SER A 141 -5.60 33.37 -6.49
CA SER A 141 -5.06 34.68 -6.89
C SER A 141 -4.12 35.25 -5.83
N GLU A 142 -4.37 34.95 -4.56
CA GLU A 142 -3.54 35.39 -3.44
C GLU A 142 -2.16 34.74 -3.48
N GLU A 143 -2.06 33.43 -3.73
CA GLU A 143 -0.80 32.72 -3.89
C GLU A 143 0.03 33.31 -5.04
N MET A 144 -0.62 33.56 -6.19
CA MET A 144 0.07 34.12 -7.36
C MET A 144 0.60 35.53 -7.13
N THR A 145 -0.16 36.36 -6.41
CA THR A 145 0.20 37.77 -6.20
C THR A 145 1.22 37.93 -5.07
N SER A 146 1.07 37.16 -3.98
CA SER A 146 1.90 37.31 -2.79
C SER A 146 3.17 36.46 -2.81
N LEU A 147 3.12 35.26 -3.39
CA LEU A 147 4.22 34.30 -3.40
C LEU A 147 4.85 34.12 -4.78
N GLY A 148 4.23 34.63 -5.84
CA GLY A 148 4.68 34.43 -7.22
C GLY A 148 4.54 32.98 -7.70
N LYS A 149 3.76 32.15 -6.99
CA LYS A 149 3.57 30.73 -7.26
C LYS A 149 2.14 30.40 -7.67
N ALA A 150 1.97 29.28 -8.35
CA ALA A 150 0.67 28.79 -8.79
C ALA A 150 0.60 27.28 -8.56
N THR A 151 -0.24 26.84 -7.62
CA THR A 151 -0.50 25.40 -7.42
C THR A 151 -1.87 25.00 -7.92
N LEU A 152 -1.91 24.07 -8.87
CA LEU A 152 -3.14 23.38 -9.28
C LEU A 152 -3.32 22.10 -8.46
N VAL A 153 -4.58 21.78 -8.16
CA VAL A 153 -4.93 20.56 -7.40
C VAL A 153 -5.89 19.71 -8.19
N CYS A 154 -5.51 18.47 -8.47
CA CYS A 154 -6.37 17.46 -9.05
C CYS A 154 -6.73 16.42 -7.98
N LEU A 155 -7.98 16.48 -7.51
CA LEU A 155 -8.53 15.52 -6.56
C LEU A 155 -9.26 14.42 -7.34
N VAL A 156 -8.90 13.17 -7.05
CA VAL A 156 -9.42 11.96 -7.69
C VAL A 156 -10.11 11.13 -6.61
N GLU A 157 -11.42 10.94 -6.70
CA GLU A 157 -12.22 10.31 -5.64
C GLU A 157 -13.02 9.12 -6.17
N ASN A 158 -13.44 8.26 -5.24
CA ASN A 158 -14.47 7.25 -5.48
C ASN A 158 -14.13 6.32 -6.66
N PHE A 159 -12.87 5.86 -6.74
CA PHE A 159 -12.47 4.89 -7.77
C PHE A 159 -12.14 3.52 -7.18
N TYR A 160 -12.37 2.48 -7.98
CA TYR A 160 -12.00 1.11 -7.65
C TYR A 160 -11.71 0.33 -8.94
N PRO A 161 -10.59 -0.42 -9.03
CA PRO A 161 -9.61 -0.74 -7.99
C PRO A 161 -8.58 0.37 -7.75
N ARG A 162 -7.64 0.14 -6.82
CA ARG A 162 -6.66 1.11 -6.31
C ARG A 162 -5.75 1.78 -7.35
N SER A 163 -5.50 1.14 -8.49
CA SER A 163 -4.50 1.62 -9.45
C SER A 163 -5.04 2.78 -10.28
N VAL A 164 -4.38 3.93 -10.22
CA VAL A 164 -4.69 5.14 -11.00
C VAL A 164 -3.40 5.80 -11.47
N THR A 165 -3.43 6.41 -12.65
CA THR A 165 -2.33 7.23 -13.17
C THR A 165 -2.83 8.63 -13.46
N VAL A 166 -2.11 9.64 -12.98
CA VAL A 166 -2.43 11.06 -13.22
C VAL A 166 -1.36 11.68 -14.13
N GLU A 167 -1.79 12.37 -15.17
CA GLU A 167 -0.95 13.07 -16.12
C GLU A 167 -1.41 14.53 -16.24
N TRP A 168 -0.48 15.48 -16.09
CA TRP A 168 -0.75 16.90 -16.27
C TRP A 168 -0.37 17.34 -17.68
N VAL A 169 -1.20 18.16 -18.31
CA VAL A 169 -0.98 18.65 -19.67
C VAL A 169 -1.26 20.15 -19.75
N GLY A 170 -0.27 20.96 -20.12
CA GLY A 170 -0.41 22.40 -20.39
C GLY A 170 -0.34 22.66 -21.88
N ASP A 171 -1.38 23.29 -22.45
CA ASP A 171 -1.48 23.60 -23.88
C ASP A 171 -1.12 22.43 -24.82
N GLY A 172 -1.50 21.22 -24.42
CA GLY A 172 -1.28 19.99 -25.19
C GLY A 172 0.06 19.28 -24.92
N SER A 173 0.97 19.86 -24.13
CA SER A 173 2.26 19.24 -23.76
C SER A 173 2.22 18.68 -22.34
N THR A 174 2.75 17.47 -22.15
CA THR A 174 2.82 16.81 -20.84
C THR A 174 3.76 17.57 -19.90
N ILE A 175 3.31 17.85 -18.68
CA ILE A 175 4.06 18.50 -17.61
C ILE A 175 4.46 17.43 -16.60
N THR A 176 5.77 17.33 -16.30
CA THR A 176 6.30 16.38 -15.31
C THR A 176 7.02 17.06 -14.15
N THR A 177 7.56 18.26 -14.36
CA THR A 177 8.22 19.05 -13.33
C THR A 177 7.20 19.67 -12.37
N GLY A 178 7.47 19.62 -11.06
CA GLY A 178 6.58 20.18 -10.03
C GLY A 178 5.31 19.36 -9.79
N VAL A 179 5.23 18.14 -10.33
CA VAL A 179 4.11 17.22 -10.13
C VAL A 179 4.37 16.32 -8.92
N GLU A 180 3.47 16.34 -7.96
CA GLU A 180 3.47 15.44 -6.80
C GLU A 180 2.13 14.73 -6.71
N THR A 181 2.14 13.39 -6.78
CA THR A 181 0.92 12.58 -6.71
C THR A 181 0.96 11.68 -5.49
N SER A 182 -0.09 11.73 -4.67
CA SER A 182 -0.21 10.93 -3.47
C SER A 182 -0.52 9.46 -3.79
N GLN A 183 -0.11 8.57 -2.89
CA GLN A 183 -0.51 7.17 -2.95
C GLN A 183 -2.02 7.05 -2.68
N PRO A 184 -2.78 6.27 -3.48
CA PRO A 184 -4.21 6.10 -3.26
C PRO A 184 -4.52 5.61 -1.84
N GLN A 185 -5.40 6.35 -1.17
CA GLN A 185 -5.88 6.11 0.19
C GLN A 185 -7.29 5.56 0.14
N ARG A 186 -7.57 4.61 1.03
CA ARG A 186 -8.88 3.98 1.09
C ARG A 186 -9.88 4.85 1.85
N GLN A 187 -11.04 5.06 1.26
CA GLN A 187 -12.16 5.81 1.84
C GLN A 187 -13.11 4.91 2.65
N SER A 188 -13.99 5.52 3.43
CA SER A 188 -15.00 4.81 4.24
C SER A 188 -15.99 3.99 3.40
N ASN A 189 -16.19 4.33 2.13
CA ASN A 189 -17.04 3.62 1.17
C ASN A 189 -16.33 2.45 0.46
N ASN A 190 -15.17 2.01 0.96
CA ASN A 190 -14.33 0.95 0.40
C ASN A 190 -13.73 1.24 -1.00
N GLN A 191 -13.84 2.47 -1.50
CA GLN A 191 -13.19 2.95 -2.72
C GLN A 191 -11.91 3.72 -2.37
N TYR A 192 -11.23 4.24 -3.38
CA TYR A 192 -9.96 4.94 -3.22
C TYR A 192 -10.08 6.42 -3.59
N MET A 193 -9.28 7.25 -2.92
CA MET A 193 -9.01 8.64 -3.29
C MET A 193 -7.51 8.84 -3.48
N ALA A 194 -7.14 9.77 -4.35
CA ALA A 194 -5.78 10.26 -4.55
C ALA A 194 -5.82 11.75 -4.88
N SER A 195 -4.69 12.41 -4.72
CA SER A 195 -4.52 13.83 -5.01
C SER A 195 -3.24 14.02 -5.79
N SER A 196 -3.28 14.86 -6.81
CA SER A 196 -2.10 15.30 -7.55
C SER A 196 -2.01 16.82 -7.48
N TYR A 197 -0.81 17.31 -7.24
CA TYR A 197 -0.49 18.73 -7.16
C TYR A 197 0.47 19.06 -8.29
N LEU A 198 0.22 20.17 -8.97
CA LEU A 198 1.14 20.74 -9.94
C LEU A 198 1.54 22.13 -9.46
N SER A 199 2.81 22.27 -9.06
CA SER A 199 3.38 23.54 -8.60
C SER A 199 4.18 24.21 -9.71
N LEU A 200 3.81 25.44 -10.05
CA LEU A 200 4.43 26.25 -11.09
C LEU A 200 4.78 27.64 -10.54
N GLU A 201 5.65 28.34 -11.27
CA GLU A 201 5.77 29.80 -11.13
C GLU A 201 4.51 30.46 -11.72
N ALA A 202 4.06 31.56 -11.12
CA ALA A 202 2.87 32.29 -11.57
C ALA A 202 3.01 32.76 -13.03
N SER A 203 4.22 33.18 -13.44
CA SER A 203 4.52 33.55 -14.83
C SER A 203 4.35 32.38 -15.81
N THR A 204 4.70 31.17 -15.37
CA THR A 204 4.57 29.95 -16.18
C THR A 204 3.08 29.59 -16.32
N TRP A 205 2.33 29.60 -15.23
CA TRP A 205 0.87 29.44 -15.28
C TRP A 205 0.19 30.47 -16.20
N GLN A 206 0.59 31.74 -16.12
CA GLN A 206 0.04 32.81 -16.95
C GLN A 206 0.35 32.65 -18.45
N SER A 207 1.44 31.95 -18.78
CA SER A 207 1.80 31.65 -20.17
C SER A 207 0.90 30.60 -20.80
N TYR A 208 0.33 29.69 -19.99
CA TYR A 208 -0.59 28.67 -20.47
C TYR A 208 -1.99 29.24 -20.75
N SER A 209 -2.62 28.76 -21.82
CA SER A 209 -4.04 29.03 -22.09
C SER A 209 -4.96 28.16 -21.24
N SER A 210 -4.55 26.90 -21.04
CA SER A 210 -5.27 25.92 -20.24
C SER A 210 -4.36 24.82 -19.72
N VAL A 211 -4.74 24.24 -18.58
CA VAL A 211 -4.08 23.06 -18.02
C VAL A 211 -5.13 21.99 -17.72
N SER A 212 -4.82 20.76 -18.13
CA SER A 212 -5.63 19.57 -17.91
C SER A 212 -4.99 18.64 -16.89
N CYS A 213 -5.82 18.04 -16.05
CA CYS A 213 -5.52 16.82 -15.31
C CYS A 213 -6.20 15.63 -16.03
N LYS A 214 -5.38 14.72 -16.55
CA LYS A 214 -5.82 13.48 -17.22
C LYS A 214 -5.62 12.31 -16.27
N VAL A 215 -6.71 11.68 -15.88
CA VAL A 215 -6.72 10.53 -14.98
C VAL A 215 -7.02 9.28 -15.79
N ARG A 216 -6.11 8.32 -15.75
CA ARG A 216 -6.28 6.99 -16.36
C ARG A 216 -6.59 5.97 -15.29
N HIS A 217 -7.67 5.24 -15.50
CA HIS A 217 -8.14 4.19 -14.61
C HIS A 217 -8.79 3.09 -15.44
N GLU A 218 -8.68 1.84 -14.98
CA GLU A 218 -9.17 0.68 -15.74
C GLU A 218 -10.71 0.64 -15.92
N ALA A 219 -11.46 1.38 -15.09
CA ALA A 219 -12.90 1.53 -15.21
C ALA A 219 -13.30 2.69 -16.14
N GLY A 220 -12.36 3.56 -16.52
CA GLY A 220 -12.60 4.70 -17.39
C GLY A 220 -11.58 5.82 -17.21
N ASN A 221 -11.29 6.53 -18.30
CA ASN A 221 -10.41 7.70 -18.28
C ASN A 221 -11.25 8.96 -18.11
N VAL A 222 -10.76 9.91 -17.31
CA VAL A 222 -11.42 11.19 -17.05
C VAL A 222 -10.42 12.32 -17.23
N GLU A 223 -10.82 13.37 -17.94
CA GLU A 223 -10.05 14.58 -18.11
C GLU A 223 -10.83 15.78 -17.59
N LYS A 224 -10.16 16.64 -16.82
CA LYS A 224 -10.66 17.95 -16.42
C LYS A 224 -9.66 19.01 -16.84
N THR A 225 -10.18 20.14 -17.30
CA THR A 225 -9.38 21.26 -17.80
C THR A 225 -9.81 22.52 -17.09
N VAL A 226 -8.84 23.32 -16.65
CA VAL A 226 -9.05 24.68 -16.20
C VAL A 226 -8.48 25.62 -17.25
N LYS A 227 -9.28 26.59 -17.68
CA LYS A 227 -8.82 27.65 -18.57
C LYS A 227 -8.41 28.86 -17.75
N ARG A 228 -7.31 29.49 -18.14
CA ARG A 228 -6.83 30.71 -17.48
C ARG A 228 -7.84 31.85 -17.51
N SER A 229 -8.68 31.92 -18.55
CA SER A 229 -9.73 32.95 -18.69
C SER A 229 -10.88 32.79 -17.70
N GLU A 230 -11.01 31.65 -17.04
CA GLU A 230 -12.08 31.34 -16.09
C GLU A 230 -11.62 31.54 -14.63
N CYS A 231 -10.39 32.01 -14.42
CA CYS A 231 -9.70 32.15 -13.13
C CYS A 231 -9.37 33.60 -12.80
#